data_AF-A0A0S8IZS5-F1
#
_entry.id   AF-A0A0S8IZS5-F1
#
_cell.length_a   1.000
_cell.length_b   1.000
_cell.length_c   1.000
_cell.angle_alpha   90.00
_cell.angle_beta   90.00
_cell.angle_gamma   90.00
#
_symmetry.space_group_name_H-M   'P 1'
#
loop_
_entity.id
_entity.type
_entity.pdbx_description
1 polymer ?
#
loop_
_entity_poly.entity_id
_entity_poly.type
_entity_poly.pdbx_seq_one_letter_code
_entity_poly.pdbx_strand_id
1 'polypeptide(L)'
;HDIDLILSLVKSEVEKIEASGVPVITDSEDIANARITFKNGCVANVTASRISKSPMRKFRIFQKNSYISLDLMERKAEVFKLIDMEKTERDYSKVTSIVGQIPLDAKKTIIYLKPEIKDQDMLCSEIKSFLHAVSNKAEPEVTGEDGRRALEVALEIQKVAELHRQRSR
;
A
#
# COMPACT_ATOMS: atom_id res chain seq x y z
N HIS A 1 4.01 -4.78 8.60
CA HIS A 1 4.41 -4.69 7.18
C HIS A 1 3.59 -3.67 6.40
N ASP A 2 2.28 -3.83 6.26
CA ASP A 2 1.56 -2.94 5.33
C ASP A 2 1.46 -1.48 5.82
N ILE A 3 1.56 -1.24 7.13
CA ILE A 3 1.73 0.12 7.70
C ILE A 3 3.00 0.79 7.18
N ASP A 4 4.12 0.08 7.19
CA ASP A 4 5.40 0.58 6.69
C ASP A 4 5.32 0.93 5.19
N LEU A 5 4.68 0.05 4.40
CA LEU A 5 4.40 0.32 2.98
C LEU A 5 3.52 1.57 2.79
N ILE A 6 2.51 1.78 3.63
CA ILE A 6 1.66 2.97 3.57
C ILE A 6 2.48 4.23 3.89
N LEU A 7 3.30 4.21 4.95
CA LEU A 7 4.14 5.34 5.34
C LEU A 7 5.23 5.65 4.30
N SER A 8 5.73 4.63 3.60
CA SER A 8 6.69 4.84 2.51
C SER A 8 6.03 5.44 1.26
N LEU A 9 4.76 5.11 0.97
CA LEU A 9 4.01 5.66 -0.16
C LEU A 9 3.43 7.06 0.13
N VAL A 10 2.93 7.29 1.33
CA VAL A 10 2.28 8.55 1.73
C VAL A 10 3.30 9.41 2.47
N LYS A 11 3.92 10.35 1.74
CA LYS A 11 4.91 11.29 2.27
C LYS A 11 4.24 12.43 3.06
N SER A 12 3.55 12.09 4.14
CA SER A 12 2.87 13.04 5.03
C SER A 12 2.77 12.46 6.43
N GLU A 13 2.64 13.33 7.43
CA GLU A 13 2.44 12.90 8.81
C GLU A 13 1.02 12.36 9.01
N VAL A 14 0.88 11.43 9.95
CA VAL A 14 -0.42 10.93 10.39
C VAL A 14 -1.12 12.01 11.20
N GLU A 15 -2.36 12.32 10.84
CA GLU A 15 -3.22 13.28 11.52
C GLU A 15 -4.18 12.59 12.51
N LYS A 16 -4.79 11.48 12.09
CA LYS A 16 -5.80 10.78 12.89
C LYS A 16 -5.78 9.28 12.59
N ILE A 17 -5.94 8.48 13.64
CA ILE A 17 -6.14 7.02 13.53
C ILE A 17 -7.49 6.67 14.15
N GLU A 18 -8.28 5.89 13.42
CA GLU A 18 -9.49 5.25 13.91
C GLU A 18 -9.29 3.74 13.73
N ALA A 19 -9.60 2.95 14.75
CA ALA A 19 -9.40 1.50 14.68
C ALA A 19 -10.46 0.74 15.47
N SER A 20 -10.74 -0.48 15.02
CA SER A 20 -11.65 -1.42 15.65
C SER A 20 -11.08 -2.83 15.52
N GLY A 21 -11.13 -3.61 16.60
CA GLY A 21 -10.67 -4.99 16.61
C GLY A 21 -11.72 -5.91 17.20
N VAL A 22 -11.82 -7.13 16.65
CA VAL A 22 -12.75 -8.17 17.11
C VAL A 22 -11.96 -9.41 17.51
N PRO A 23 -11.98 -9.80 18.80
CA PRO A 23 -11.53 -11.12 19.24
C PRO A 23 -12.62 -12.15 18.91
N VAL A 24 -12.26 -13.23 18.22
CA VAL A 24 -13.20 -14.32 17.83
C VAL A 24 -12.79 -15.66 18.45
N ILE A 25 -11.50 -15.95 18.44
CA ILE A 25 -10.87 -17.20 18.90
C ILE A 25 -9.97 -16.94 20.11
N THR A 26 -9.23 -15.83 20.11
CA THR A 26 -8.27 -15.50 21.17
C THR A 26 -8.74 -14.29 21.98
N ASP A 27 -8.08 -14.00 23.11
CA ASP A 27 -8.31 -12.77 23.86
C ASP A 27 -7.77 -11.51 23.13
N SER A 28 -6.93 -11.72 22.09
CA SER A 28 -6.39 -10.68 21.20
C SER A 28 -7.23 -10.49 19.94
N GLU A 29 -7.05 -9.37 19.23
CA GLU A 29 -7.74 -9.08 17.97
C GLU A 29 -7.44 -10.16 16.90
N ASP A 30 -8.47 -10.87 16.47
CA ASP A 30 -8.35 -11.82 15.35
C ASP A 30 -8.61 -11.14 14.00
N ILE A 31 -9.43 -10.09 14.02
CA ILE A 31 -9.66 -9.15 12.93
C ILE A 31 -9.45 -7.74 13.46
N ALA A 32 -8.64 -6.94 12.76
CA ALA A 32 -8.47 -5.52 13.03
C ALA A 32 -8.70 -4.71 11.75
N ASN A 33 -9.45 -3.62 11.88
CA ASN A 33 -9.62 -2.60 10.86
C ASN A 33 -9.08 -1.28 11.39
N ALA A 34 -8.31 -0.57 10.57
CA ALA A 34 -7.79 0.75 10.88
C ALA A 34 -7.98 1.70 9.71
N ARG A 35 -8.31 2.95 10.02
CA ARG A 35 -8.39 4.08 9.09
C ARG A 35 -7.38 5.12 9.56
N ILE A 36 -6.37 5.35 8.74
CA ILE A 36 -5.28 6.29 8.97
C ILE A 36 -5.53 7.50 8.07
N THR A 37 -5.72 8.68 8.65
CA THR A 37 -5.85 9.95 7.95
C THR A 37 -4.54 10.71 8.08
N PHE A 38 -4.03 11.23 6.97
CA PHE A 38 -2.79 11.99 6.88
C PHE A 38 -3.07 13.48 6.70
N LYS A 39 -2.14 14.34 7.12
CA LYS A 39 -2.28 15.81 7.03
C LYS A 39 -2.48 16.32 5.60
N ASN A 40 -2.01 15.59 4.58
CA ASN A 40 -2.23 15.92 3.18
C ASN A 40 -3.62 15.50 2.64
N GLY A 41 -4.51 15.00 3.50
CA GLY A 41 -5.84 14.51 3.14
C GLY A 41 -5.87 13.09 2.58
N CYS A 42 -4.72 12.40 2.48
CA CYS A 42 -4.69 10.99 2.12
C CYS A 42 -5.32 10.15 3.24
N VAL A 43 -6.03 9.09 2.85
CA VAL A 43 -6.63 8.14 3.78
C VAL A 43 -6.19 6.74 3.38
N ALA A 44 -5.66 5.98 4.34
CA ALA A 44 -5.37 4.57 4.19
C ALA A 44 -6.33 3.74 5.06
N ASN A 45 -7.02 2.78 4.44
CA ASN A 45 -7.81 1.79 5.16
C ASN A 45 -7.05 0.47 5.16
N VAL A 46 -6.87 -0.11 6.34
CA VAL A 46 -6.09 -1.32 6.56
C VAL A 46 -6.95 -2.35 7.26
N THR A 47 -6.95 -3.57 6.74
CA THR A 47 -7.63 -4.72 7.35
C THR A 47 -6.62 -5.84 7.50
N ALA A 48 -6.48 -6.36 8.73
CA ALA A 48 -5.70 -7.55 9.03
C ALA A 48 -6.60 -8.58 9.68
N SER A 49 -6.54 -9.83 9.21
CA SER A 49 -7.37 -10.92 9.73
C SER A 49 -6.62 -12.24 9.69
N ARG A 50 -6.39 -12.84 10.86
CA ARG A 50 -5.73 -14.15 10.99
C ARG A 50 -6.68 -15.33 10.75
N ILE A 51 -7.99 -15.07 10.76
CA ILE A 51 -9.05 -16.09 10.59
C ILE A 51 -9.65 -16.10 9.18
N SER A 52 -8.96 -15.50 8.22
CA SER A 52 -9.39 -15.46 6.83
C SER A 52 -9.35 -16.87 6.22
N LYS A 53 -10.45 -17.28 5.56
CA LYS A 53 -10.56 -18.60 4.90
C LYS A 53 -9.51 -18.83 3.81
N SER A 54 -9.12 -17.77 3.11
CA SER A 54 -8.13 -17.81 2.04
C SER A 54 -7.08 -16.73 2.27
N PRO A 55 -5.79 -17.03 2.09
CA PRO A 55 -4.73 -16.05 2.23
C PRO A 55 -4.89 -14.97 1.15
N MET A 56 -4.74 -13.70 1.54
CA MET A 56 -4.85 -12.57 0.64
C MET A 56 -3.95 -11.44 1.12
N ARG A 57 -3.15 -10.90 0.20
CA ARG A 57 -2.34 -9.71 0.44
C ARG A 57 -2.46 -8.76 -0.74
N LYS A 58 -3.47 -7.89 -0.70
CA LYS A 58 -3.80 -6.95 -1.78
C LYS A 58 -3.63 -5.50 -1.33
N PHE A 59 -3.07 -4.68 -2.21
CA PHE A 59 -2.92 -3.25 -2.01
C PHE A 59 -3.62 -2.51 -3.15
N ARG A 60 -4.48 -1.54 -2.83
CA ARG A 60 -5.26 -0.78 -3.82
C ARG A 60 -5.03 0.70 -3.62
N ILE A 61 -4.59 1.38 -4.67
CA ILE A 61 -4.27 2.81 -4.65
C ILE A 61 -5.22 3.52 -5.61
N PHE A 62 -5.90 4.54 -5.09
CA PHE A 62 -6.82 5.37 -5.83
C PHE A 62 -6.24 6.78 -5.92
N GLN A 63 -6.06 7.28 -7.13
CA GLN A 63 -5.61 8.64 -7.41
C GLN A 63 -6.59 9.29 -8.39
N LYS A 64 -6.48 10.61 -8.56
CA LYS A 64 -7.41 11.42 -9.39
C LYS A 64 -7.66 10.83 -10.79
N ASN A 65 -6.61 10.30 -11.43
CA ASN A 65 -6.66 9.78 -12.80
C ASN A 65 -6.10 8.36 -12.92
N SER A 66 -5.97 7.61 -11.83
CA SER A 66 -5.40 6.27 -11.85
C SER A 66 -5.90 5.38 -10.72
N TYR A 67 -6.03 4.10 -11.02
CA TYR A 67 -6.29 3.03 -10.08
C TYR A 67 -5.21 1.96 -10.24
N ILE A 68 -4.55 1.61 -9.14
CA ILE A 68 -3.47 0.62 -9.11
C ILE A 68 -3.87 -0.48 -8.15
N SER A 69 -3.88 -1.72 -8.63
CA SER A 69 -4.15 -2.92 -7.84
C SER A 69 -2.89 -3.79 -7.82
N LEU A 70 -2.39 -4.07 -6.64
CA LEU A 70 -1.24 -4.94 -6.41
C LEU A 70 -1.71 -6.18 -5.66
N ASP A 71 -1.46 -7.36 -6.22
CA ASP A 71 -1.54 -8.62 -5.50
C ASP A 71 -0.11 -9.02 -5.11
N LEU A 72 0.25 -8.79 -3.85
CA LEU A 72 1.60 -9.03 -3.34
C LEU A 72 1.87 -10.52 -3.11
N MET A 73 0.82 -11.33 -3.02
CA MET A 73 0.94 -12.78 -2.89
C MET A 73 1.20 -13.41 -4.26
N GLU A 74 0.42 -13.01 -5.26
CA GLU A 74 0.53 -13.50 -6.64
C GLU A 74 1.59 -12.77 -7.47
N ARG A 75 2.22 -11.73 -6.92
CA ARG A 75 3.17 -10.84 -7.61
C ARG A 75 2.59 -10.30 -8.93
N LYS A 76 1.38 -9.76 -8.86
CA LYS A 76 0.68 -9.16 -10.00
C LYS A 76 0.40 -7.69 -9.74
N ALA A 77 0.61 -6.85 -10.76
CA ALA A 77 0.25 -5.44 -10.73
C ALA A 77 -0.67 -5.13 -11.92
N GLU A 78 -1.71 -4.37 -11.64
CA GLU A 78 -2.69 -3.91 -12.61
C GLU A 78 -2.86 -2.41 -12.45
N VAL A 79 -2.67 -1.66 -13.53
CA VAL A 79 -2.75 -0.20 -13.51
C VAL A 79 -3.77 0.26 -14.54
N PHE A 80 -4.76 1.00 -14.09
CA PHE A 80 -5.76 1.64 -14.92
C PHE A 80 -5.51 3.14 -14.87
N LYS A 81 -5.32 3.79 -16.01
CA LYS A 81 -4.99 5.22 -16.07
C LYS A 81 -5.94 5.93 -17.03
N LEU A 82 -6.58 7.00 -16.55
CA LEU A 82 -7.36 7.91 -17.37
C LEU A 82 -6.41 8.88 -18.08
N ILE A 83 -6.49 8.92 -19.41
CA ILE A 83 -5.73 9.83 -20.25
C ILE A 83 -6.67 10.76 -21.01
N ASP A 84 -6.22 12.00 -21.20
CA ASP A 84 -6.88 13.02 -22.00
C ASP A 84 -6.12 13.12 -23.34
N MET A 85 -6.76 12.70 -24.43
CA MET A 85 -6.17 12.59 -25.75
C MET A 85 -5.79 13.96 -26.35
N GLU A 86 -6.43 15.06 -25.91
CA GLU A 86 -6.14 16.40 -26.42
C GLU A 86 -4.98 17.08 -25.67
N LYS A 87 -4.77 16.74 -24.40
CA LYS A 87 -3.76 17.40 -23.54
C LYS A 87 -2.44 16.64 -23.46
N THR A 88 -2.38 15.43 -24.00
CA THR A 88 -1.24 14.55 -23.74
C THR A 88 -0.41 14.36 -25.00
N GLU A 89 0.58 15.23 -25.20
CA GLU A 89 1.70 15.02 -26.14
C GLU A 89 2.60 13.84 -25.73
N ARG A 90 2.38 13.23 -24.55
CA ARG A 90 3.16 12.08 -24.12
C ARG A 90 2.73 10.84 -24.89
N ASP A 91 3.66 10.42 -25.72
CA ASP A 91 3.72 9.22 -26.53
C ASP A 91 3.49 7.94 -25.69
N TYR A 92 2.23 7.63 -25.38
CA TYR A 92 1.85 6.33 -24.79
C TYR A 92 2.08 5.17 -25.76
N SER A 93 2.46 5.45 -27.03
CA SER A 93 2.86 4.43 -28.01
C SER A 93 4.07 3.59 -27.55
N LYS A 94 4.87 4.11 -26.60
CA LYS A 94 6.03 3.41 -26.02
C LYS A 94 5.71 2.56 -24.80
N VAL A 95 4.47 2.52 -24.33
CA VAL A 95 4.09 1.67 -23.21
C VAL A 95 3.82 0.26 -23.74
N THR A 96 4.86 -0.58 -23.73
CA THR A 96 4.83 -1.98 -24.17
C THR A 96 3.90 -2.88 -23.35
N SER A 97 3.37 -2.37 -22.24
CA SER A 97 2.51 -3.11 -21.31
C SER A 97 1.02 -2.79 -21.42
N ILE A 98 0.58 -2.09 -22.47
CA ILE A 98 -0.86 -1.82 -22.70
C ILE A 98 -1.55 -3.12 -23.09
N VAL A 99 -2.44 -3.59 -22.23
CA VAL A 99 -3.23 -4.83 -22.43
C VAL A 99 -4.64 -4.50 -22.95
N GLY A 100 -5.12 -3.29 -22.70
CA GLY A 100 -6.43 -2.86 -23.19
C GLY A 100 -6.62 -1.36 -23.13
N GLN A 101 -7.58 -0.87 -23.92
CA GLN A 101 -8.03 0.52 -23.91
C GLN A 101 -9.55 0.55 -23.90
N ILE A 102 -10.12 1.39 -23.05
CA ILE A 102 -11.57 1.58 -22.93
C ILE A 102 -11.84 3.07 -23.20
N PRO A 103 -12.38 3.43 -24.38
CA PRO A 103 -12.82 4.79 -24.65
C PRO A 103 -13.99 5.14 -23.72
N LEU A 104 -13.94 6.30 -23.06
CA LEU A 104 -15.08 6.84 -22.30
C LEU A 104 -15.88 7.84 -23.12
N ASP A 105 -15.18 8.77 -23.77
CA ASP A 105 -15.76 9.80 -24.63
C ASP A 105 -14.74 10.19 -25.72
N ALA A 106 -15.06 11.20 -26.54
CA ALA A 106 -14.20 11.64 -27.64
C ALA A 106 -12.80 12.13 -27.18
N LYS A 107 -12.61 12.44 -25.89
CA LYS A 107 -11.39 13.06 -25.36
C LYS A 107 -10.70 12.21 -24.32
N LYS A 108 -11.37 11.24 -23.72
CA LYS A 108 -10.87 10.45 -22.59
C LYS A 108 -10.88 8.96 -22.86
N THR A 109 -9.77 8.34 -22.53
CA THR A 109 -9.57 6.89 -22.64
C THR A 109 -8.97 6.35 -21.35
N ILE A 110 -9.45 5.20 -20.88
CA ILE A 110 -8.75 4.43 -19.85
C ILE A 110 -7.79 3.46 -20.52
N ILE A 111 -6.51 3.56 -20.16
CA ILE A 111 -5.49 2.58 -20.52
C ILE A 111 -5.37 1.57 -19.39
N TYR A 112 -5.42 0.28 -19.72
CA TYR A 112 -5.12 -0.82 -18.83
C TYR A 112 -3.71 -1.35 -19.09
N LEU A 113 -2.88 -1.32 -18.05
CA LEU A 113 -1.49 -1.77 -18.06
C LEU A 113 -1.33 -2.96 -17.12
N LYS A 114 -0.55 -3.93 -17.56
CA LYS A 114 -0.10 -5.04 -16.72
C LYS A 114 1.42 -5.11 -16.76
N PRO A 115 2.11 -4.37 -15.87
CA PRO A 115 3.57 -4.36 -15.81
C PRO A 115 4.09 -5.77 -15.54
N GLU A 116 5.17 -6.15 -16.21
CA GLU A 116 5.91 -7.36 -15.87
C GLU A 116 6.66 -7.16 -14.56
N ILE A 117 6.39 -8.03 -13.58
CA ILE A 117 7.12 -8.05 -12.32
C ILE A 117 8.24 -9.04 -12.46
N LYS A 118 9.48 -8.56 -12.34
CA LYS A 118 10.66 -9.44 -12.33
C LYS A 118 10.63 -10.31 -11.09
N ASP A 119 10.80 -11.60 -11.29
CA ASP A 119 11.01 -12.51 -10.18
C ASP A 119 12.42 -12.27 -9.62
N GLN A 120 12.47 -11.83 -8.37
CA GLN A 120 13.71 -11.60 -7.65
C GLN A 120 13.52 -12.09 -6.22
N ASP A 121 14.57 -12.73 -5.69
CA ASP A 121 14.62 -13.09 -4.28
C ASP A 121 14.69 -11.81 -3.43
N MET A 122 13.56 -11.48 -2.80
CA MET A 122 13.39 -10.28 -1.99
C MET A 122 14.32 -10.29 -0.77
N LEU A 123 14.52 -11.44 -0.14
CA LEU A 123 15.38 -11.58 1.04
C LEU A 123 16.85 -11.43 0.64
N CYS A 124 17.27 -12.07 -0.45
CA CYS A 124 18.62 -11.90 -0.97
C CYS A 124 18.89 -10.42 -1.34
N SER A 125 17.88 -9.72 -1.87
CA SER A 125 17.99 -8.31 -2.25
C SER A 125 18.10 -7.40 -1.04
N GLU A 126 17.31 -7.65 0.01
CA GLU A 126 17.39 -6.95 1.29
C GLU A 126 18.78 -7.12 1.92
N ILE A 127 19.30 -8.35 1.98
CA ILE A 127 20.64 -8.63 2.52
C ILE A 127 21.73 -7.92 1.71
N LYS A 128 21.63 -7.92 0.37
CA LYS A 128 22.56 -7.19 -0.51
C LYS A 128 22.51 -5.68 -0.25
N SER A 129 21.32 -5.11 -0.10
CA SER A 129 21.13 -3.68 0.21
C SER A 129 21.78 -3.33 1.57
N PHE A 130 21.57 -4.18 2.58
CA PHE A 130 22.22 -4.03 3.88
C PHE A 130 23.76 -4.08 3.79
N LEU A 131 24.33 -5.10 3.14
CA LEU A 131 25.79 -5.23 2.99
C LEU A 131 26.39 -4.07 2.19
N HIS A 132 25.66 -3.55 1.21
CA HIS A 132 26.06 -2.37 0.45
C HIS A 132 26.10 -1.11 1.32
N ALA A 133 25.07 -0.87 2.15
CA ALA A 133 25.03 0.26 3.07
C ALA A 133 26.20 0.21 4.06
N VAL A 134 26.48 -0.97 4.64
CA VAL A 134 27.60 -1.18 5.57
C VAL A 134 28.95 -0.94 4.88
N SER A 135 29.18 -1.56 3.72
CA SER A 135 30.47 -1.47 3.01
C SER A 135 30.79 -0.04 2.55
N ASN A 136 29.77 0.71 2.13
CA ASN A 136 29.96 2.07 1.60
C ASN A 136 29.72 3.18 2.61
N LYS A 137 29.37 2.84 3.87
CA LYS A 137 28.90 3.82 4.88
C LYS A 137 27.79 4.72 4.35
N ALA A 138 26.91 4.16 3.53
CA ALA A 138 25.78 4.86 2.94
C ALA A 138 24.55 4.74 3.84
N GLU A 139 23.62 5.68 3.70
CA GLU A 139 22.31 5.57 4.34
C GLU A 139 21.54 4.37 3.75
N PRO A 140 20.97 3.47 4.57
CA PRO A 140 20.19 2.34 4.07
C PRO A 140 18.86 2.80 3.46
N GLU A 141 18.31 2.01 2.54
CA GLU A 141 17.02 2.30 1.89
C GLU A 141 15.85 2.36 2.87
N VAL A 142 15.94 1.60 3.97
CA VAL A 142 15.00 1.64 5.10
C VAL A 142 15.81 1.92 6.36
N THR A 143 15.57 3.08 6.97
CA THR A 143 16.28 3.55 8.15
C THR A 143 15.64 3.05 9.45
N GLY A 144 16.37 3.12 10.56
CA GLY A 144 15.80 2.82 11.88
C GLY A 144 14.65 3.78 12.27
N GLU A 145 14.68 5.01 11.77
CA GLU A 145 13.61 5.98 11.99
C GLU A 145 12.34 5.61 11.20
N ASP A 146 12.47 5.03 10.00
CA ASP A 146 11.31 4.47 9.27
C ASP A 146 10.65 3.35 10.08
N GLY A 147 11.45 2.43 10.62
CA GLY A 147 10.98 1.35 11.49
C GLY A 147 10.32 1.87 12.76
N ARG A 148 10.90 2.89 13.41
CA ARG A 148 10.34 3.54 14.60
C ARG A 148 8.97 4.15 14.31
N ARG A 149 8.82 4.88 13.20
CA ARG A 149 7.53 5.49 12.81
C ARG A 149 6.47 4.43 12.49
N ALA A 150 6.85 3.35 11.79
CA ALA A 150 5.92 2.26 11.51
C ALA A 150 5.43 1.57 12.80
N LEU A 151 6.33 1.35 13.76
CA LEU A 151 5.98 0.78 15.06
C LEU A 151 5.09 1.71 15.89
N GLU A 152 5.39 3.01 15.91
CA GLU A 152 4.58 4.03 16.59
C GLU A 152 3.13 4.01 16.10
N VAL A 153 2.92 3.99 14.78
CA VAL A 153 1.57 3.90 14.19
C VAL A 153 0.89 2.58 14.53
N ALA A 154 1.62 1.45 14.52
CA ALA A 154 1.05 0.15 14.85
C ALA A 154 0.57 0.08 16.32
N LEU A 155 1.37 0.62 17.25
CA LEU A 155 1.02 0.68 18.67
C LEU A 155 -0.19 1.58 18.91
N GLU A 156 -0.29 2.71 18.22
CA GLU A 156 -1.45 3.59 18.34
C GLU A 156 -2.73 2.94 17.78
N ILE A 157 -2.63 2.22 16.65
CA ILE A 157 -3.75 1.41 16.13
C ILE A 157 -4.22 0.39 17.16
N GLN A 158 -3.29 -0.35 17.77
CA GLN A 158 -3.61 -1.36 18.79
C GLN A 158 -4.34 -0.71 19.98
N LYS A 159 -3.81 0.39 20.51
CA LYS A 159 -4.40 1.14 21.61
C LYS A 159 -5.81 1.64 21.28
N VAL A 160 -6.01 2.22 20.10
CA VAL A 160 -7.33 2.72 19.67
C VAL A 160 -8.33 1.57 19.50
N ALA A 161 -7.91 0.44 18.94
CA ALA A 161 -8.75 -0.75 18.77
C ALA A 161 -9.17 -1.34 20.13
N GLU A 162 -8.26 -1.37 21.10
CA GLU A 162 -8.54 -1.84 22.47
C GLU A 162 -9.55 -0.91 23.17
N LEU A 163 -9.35 0.41 23.10
CA LEU A 163 -10.30 1.39 23.66
C LEU A 163 -11.68 1.30 23.00
N HIS A 164 -11.73 1.08 21.70
CA HIS A 164 -13.00 0.86 20.99
C HIS A 164 -13.72 -0.39 21.51
N ARG A 165 -12.99 -1.48 21.73
CA ARG A 165 -13.53 -2.74 22.27
C ARG A 165 -14.13 -2.56 23.66
N GLN A 166 -13.46 -1.81 24.54
CA GLN A 166 -13.93 -1.55 25.91
C GLN A 166 -15.22 -0.72 25.94
N ARG A 167 -15.44 0.18 24.97
CA ARG A 167 -16.66 1.00 24.86
C ARG A 167 -17.84 0.26 24.25
N SER A 168 -17.57 -0.79 23.47
CA SER A 168 -18.57 -1.60 22.77
C SER A 168 -19.04 -2.80 23.59
N ARG A 169 -18.56 -2.95 24.83
CA ARG A 169 -19.04 -3.90 25.84
C ARG A 169 -19.94 -3.18 26.84
#